data_AF-X0Y2P4-F1
#
_entry.id   AF-X0Y2P4-F1
#
_cell.length_a   1.000
_cell.length_b   1.000
_cell.length_c   1.000
_cell.angle_alpha   90.00
_cell.angle_beta   90.00
_cell.angle_gamma   90.00
#
_symmetry.space_group_name_H-M   'P 1'
#
loop_
_entity.id
_entity.type
_entity.pdbx_description
1 polymer ?
#
loop_
_entity_poly.entity_id
_entity_poly.type
_entity_poly.pdbx_seq_one_letter_code
_entity_poly.pdbx_strand_id
1 'polypeptide(L)'
;MQYENILKKLKALSNPQAVEGMARFGISPENTYGISIPNLRKMAKEIGRDHSLAQQLWNSGIHEARILASMIDELNQVTKKQMDAWIRDFDSWDVCDQCCMNLFDKTPFVWEKAIEWTNREKEFEKRAGFALMACLAWHDKESPDKKFLVLLPAIKREADDDRNYVKKAVNWALRNIGKRNLNLNKKAIETAKKIQKT
;
A
#
# COMPACT_ATOMS: atom_id res chain seq x y z
N MET A 1 21.28 10.00 -9.03
CA MET A 1 21.71 8.85 -9.87
C MET A 1 20.83 8.82 -11.12
N GLN A 2 21.36 8.61 -12.33
CA GLN A 2 20.54 8.62 -13.56
C GLN A 2 19.64 7.38 -13.66
N TYR A 3 18.42 7.53 -14.18
CA TYR A 3 17.39 6.49 -14.33
C TYR A 3 17.91 5.16 -14.90
N GLU A 4 18.62 5.21 -16.03
CA GLU A 4 19.20 4.01 -16.67
C GLU A 4 20.14 3.22 -15.77
N ASN A 5 20.94 3.92 -14.95
CA ASN A 5 21.85 3.27 -14.01
C ASN A 5 21.09 2.57 -12.88
N ILE A 6 19.92 3.09 -12.49
CA ILE A 6 19.05 2.47 -11.49
C ILE A 6 18.44 1.19 -12.05
N LEU A 7 17.92 1.21 -13.28
CA LEU A 7 17.38 0.01 -13.92
C LEU A 7 18.44 -1.08 -14.07
N LYS A 8 19.66 -0.73 -14.48
CA LYS A 8 20.79 -1.68 -14.52
C LYS A 8 21.09 -2.27 -13.15
N LYS A 9 21.10 -1.44 -12.11
CA LYS A 9 21.34 -1.90 -10.73
C LYS A 9 20.23 -2.80 -10.20
N LEU A 10 18.97 -2.48 -10.48
CA LEU A 10 17.83 -3.34 -10.16
C LEU A 10 17.97 -4.68 -10.88
N LYS A 11 18.25 -4.67 -12.19
CA LYS A 11 18.42 -5.91 -12.97
C LYS A 11 19.56 -6.77 -12.44
N ALA A 12 20.69 -6.17 -12.06
CA ALA A 12 21.84 -6.88 -11.50
C ALA A 12 21.55 -7.56 -10.14
N LEU A 13 20.54 -7.08 -9.41
CA LEU A 13 20.09 -7.66 -8.13
C LEU A 13 18.97 -8.71 -8.30
N SER A 14 18.61 -9.05 -9.54
CA SER A 14 17.51 -9.98 -9.79
C SER A 14 17.79 -11.37 -9.20
N ASN A 15 16.76 -11.97 -8.60
CA ASN A 15 16.79 -13.31 -8.05
C ASN A 15 15.59 -14.12 -8.60
N PRO A 16 15.78 -14.90 -9.67
CA PRO A 16 14.71 -15.71 -10.29
C PRO A 16 14.05 -16.70 -9.32
N GLN A 17 14.80 -17.29 -8.39
CA GLN A 17 14.24 -18.21 -7.39
C GLN A 17 13.28 -17.49 -6.44
N ALA A 18 13.59 -16.23 -6.09
CA ALA A 18 12.68 -15.40 -5.30
C ALA A 18 11.41 -15.07 -6.10
N VAL A 19 11.51 -14.82 -7.40
CA VAL A 19 10.35 -14.58 -8.29
C VAL A 19 9.40 -15.79 -8.29
N GLU A 20 9.93 -17.01 -8.41
CA GLU A 20 9.12 -18.24 -8.32
C GLU A 20 8.41 -18.37 -6.96
N GLY A 21 9.08 -17.99 -5.88
CA GLY A 21 8.49 -17.96 -4.54
C GLY A 21 7.36 -16.93 -4.43
N MET A 22 7.56 -15.73 -4.98
CA MET A 22 6.57 -14.65 -4.99
C MET A 22 5.29 -15.02 -5.75
N ALA A 23 5.40 -15.78 -6.84
CA ALA A 23 4.24 -16.29 -7.57
C ALA A 23 3.31 -17.14 -6.71
N ARG A 24 3.85 -17.90 -5.73
CA ARG A 24 3.05 -18.68 -4.77
C ARG A 24 2.22 -17.81 -3.82
N PHE A 25 2.60 -16.54 -3.66
CA PHE A 25 1.86 -15.53 -2.91
C PHE A 25 1.01 -14.63 -3.80
N GLY A 26 0.85 -15.00 -5.08
CA GLY A 26 0.01 -14.32 -6.06
C GLY A 26 0.54 -12.97 -6.53
N ILE A 27 1.86 -12.84 -6.60
CA ILE A 27 2.55 -11.72 -7.25
C ILE A 27 2.97 -12.19 -8.64
N SER A 28 2.65 -11.42 -9.69
CA SER A 28 2.99 -11.81 -11.07
C SER A 28 4.51 -11.93 -11.25
N PRO A 29 5.00 -12.99 -11.93
CA PRO A 29 6.41 -13.08 -12.31
C PRO A 29 6.78 -12.12 -13.46
N GLU A 30 5.79 -11.57 -14.17
CA GLU A 30 6.01 -10.64 -15.27
C GLU A 30 6.61 -9.32 -14.77
N ASN A 31 7.71 -8.87 -15.38
CA ASN A 31 8.44 -7.66 -15.00
C ASN A 31 8.87 -7.61 -13.51
N THR A 32 9.05 -8.77 -12.88
CA THR A 32 9.46 -8.91 -11.48
C THR A 32 10.89 -9.43 -11.40
N TYR A 33 11.72 -8.79 -10.57
CA TYR A 33 13.13 -9.14 -10.40
C TYR A 33 13.40 -9.95 -9.13
N GLY A 34 12.46 -10.05 -8.18
CA GLY A 34 12.63 -10.81 -6.94
C GLY A 34 13.61 -10.16 -5.96
N ILE A 35 13.69 -8.82 -5.96
CA ILE A 35 14.64 -8.09 -5.10
C ILE A 35 14.02 -7.90 -3.71
N SER A 36 14.78 -8.22 -2.68
CA SER A 36 14.32 -8.05 -1.30
C SER A 36 14.07 -6.57 -0.92
N ILE A 37 13.04 -6.32 -0.10
CA ILE A 37 12.76 -4.99 0.44
C ILE A 37 13.97 -4.33 1.13
N PRO A 38 14.80 -5.03 1.93
CA PRO A 38 16.02 -4.45 2.49
C PRO A 38 16.98 -3.89 1.43
N ASN A 39 17.18 -4.59 0.31
CA ASN A 39 18.02 -4.12 -0.79
C ASN A 39 17.41 -2.87 -1.45
N LEU A 40 16.09 -2.86 -1.67
CA LEU A 40 15.40 -1.68 -2.22
C LEU A 40 15.51 -0.47 -1.26
N ARG A 41 15.38 -0.67 0.05
CA ARG A 41 15.57 0.38 1.04
C ARG A 41 17.01 0.92 1.05
N LYS A 42 18.01 0.05 0.90
CA LYS A 42 19.41 0.47 0.76
C LYS A 42 19.58 1.35 -0.48
N MET A 43 19.03 0.94 -1.62
CA MET A 43 19.05 1.74 -2.85
C MET A 43 18.33 3.07 -2.68
N ALA A 44 17.14 3.08 -2.09
CA ALA A 44 16.38 4.31 -1.83
C ALA A 44 17.19 5.31 -0.98
N LYS A 45 17.90 4.82 0.04
CA LYS A 45 18.79 5.65 0.87
C LYS A 45 19.94 6.27 0.06
N GLU A 46 20.53 5.51 -0.87
CA GLU A 46 21.62 5.99 -1.73
C GLU A 46 21.12 7.01 -2.78
N ILE A 47 19.88 6.86 -3.25
CA ILE A 47 19.26 7.76 -4.23
C ILE A 47 18.85 9.08 -3.59
N GLY A 48 18.25 9.03 -2.41
CA GLY A 48 17.59 10.18 -1.80
C GLY A 48 16.16 10.36 -2.31
N ARG A 49 15.67 11.60 -2.25
CA ARG A 49 14.34 11.97 -2.74
C ARG A 49 14.44 12.60 -4.12
N ASP A 50 13.58 12.18 -5.05
CA ASP A 50 13.52 12.70 -6.41
C ASP A 50 12.16 12.34 -7.06
N HIS A 51 11.29 13.35 -7.18
CA HIS A 51 9.95 13.19 -7.76
C HIS A 51 9.97 12.73 -9.22
N SER A 52 10.81 13.38 -10.05
CA SER A 52 10.89 13.09 -11.48
C SER A 52 11.38 11.67 -11.73
N LEU A 53 12.39 11.26 -10.98
CA LEU A 53 12.91 9.90 -11.02
C LEU A 53 11.89 8.88 -10.52
N ALA A 54 11.13 9.18 -9.47
CA ALA A 54 10.06 8.31 -8.99
C ALA A 54 9.01 8.07 -10.08
N GLN A 55 8.58 9.12 -10.80
CA GLN A 55 7.66 8.96 -11.92
C GLN A 55 8.24 8.08 -13.04
N GLN A 56 9.52 8.25 -13.38
CA GLN A 56 10.18 7.41 -14.39
C GLN A 56 10.24 5.94 -13.96
N LEU A 57 10.63 5.67 -12.71
CA LEU A 57 10.67 4.32 -12.15
C LEU A 57 9.28 3.68 -12.11
N TRP A 58 8.24 4.44 -11.75
CA TRP A 58 6.86 3.96 -11.76
C TRP A 58 6.42 3.52 -13.16
N ASN A 59 6.68 4.37 -14.15
CA ASN A 59 6.30 4.17 -15.55
C ASN A 59 7.10 3.05 -16.23
N SER A 60 8.20 2.58 -15.64
CA SER A 60 8.95 1.43 -16.18
C SER A 60 8.16 0.13 -16.19
N GLY A 61 7.11 0.03 -15.37
CA GLY A 61 6.30 -1.20 -15.22
C GLY A 61 7.01 -2.34 -14.48
N ILE A 62 8.27 -2.15 -14.05
CA ILE A 62 9.02 -3.14 -13.28
C ILE A 62 8.52 -3.11 -11.83
N HIS A 63 8.17 -4.28 -11.31
CA HIS A 63 7.58 -4.46 -9.98
C HIS A 63 8.40 -3.76 -8.88
N GLU A 64 9.69 -4.06 -8.79
CA GLU A 64 10.57 -3.47 -7.78
C GLU A 64 10.92 -2.00 -8.06
N ALA A 65 10.85 -1.56 -9.33
CA ALA A 65 11.03 -0.15 -9.66
C ALA A 65 9.83 0.68 -9.15
N ARG A 66 8.60 0.16 -9.24
CA ARG A 66 7.41 0.79 -8.65
C ARG A 66 7.49 0.87 -7.12
N ILE A 67 7.94 -0.21 -6.47
CA ILE A 67 8.17 -0.19 -5.02
C ILE A 67 9.24 0.86 -4.67
N LEU A 68 10.37 0.87 -5.40
CA LEU A 68 11.44 1.85 -5.19
C LEU A 68 10.96 3.29 -5.43
N ALA A 69 10.14 3.53 -6.45
CA ALA A 69 9.52 4.83 -6.73
C ALA A 69 8.79 5.37 -5.50
N SER A 70 7.95 4.55 -4.86
CA SER A 70 7.24 4.95 -3.63
C SER A 70 8.19 5.28 -2.46
N MET A 71 9.40 4.73 -2.43
CA MET A 71 10.39 5.00 -1.39
C MET A 71 11.15 6.30 -1.61
N ILE A 72 11.32 6.74 -2.87
CA ILE A 72 12.14 7.90 -3.23
C ILE A 72 11.33 9.13 -3.63
N ASP A 73 10.01 9.02 -3.80
CA ASP A 73 9.20 10.15 -4.20
C ASP A 73 9.18 11.27 -3.14
N GLU A 74 8.97 12.51 -3.59
CA GLU A 74 8.91 13.74 -2.80
C GLU A 74 7.48 14.02 -2.34
N LEU A 75 7.24 13.89 -1.03
CA LEU A 75 5.90 13.97 -0.43
C LEU A 75 5.14 15.26 -0.77
N ASN A 76 5.84 16.39 -0.84
CA ASN A 76 5.25 17.70 -1.12
C ASN A 76 4.83 17.89 -2.59
N GLN A 77 5.29 17.02 -3.50
CA GLN A 77 4.93 17.03 -4.91
C GLN A 77 3.84 16.01 -5.26
N VAL A 78 3.54 15.07 -4.36
CA VAL A 78 2.50 14.07 -4.58
C VAL A 78 1.12 14.72 -4.65
N THR A 79 0.39 14.43 -5.72
CA THR A 79 -0.96 14.94 -5.96
C THR A 79 -2.01 13.82 -5.87
N LYS A 80 -3.28 14.18 -5.61
CA LYS A 80 -4.40 13.22 -5.72
C LYS A 80 -4.45 12.53 -7.09
N LYS A 81 -4.16 13.27 -8.17
CA LYS A 81 -4.12 12.75 -9.53
C LYS A 81 -3.04 11.67 -9.70
N GLN A 82 -1.86 11.90 -9.14
CA GLN A 82 -0.80 10.88 -9.14
C GLN A 82 -1.23 9.65 -8.35
N MET A 83 -1.76 9.83 -7.15
CA MET A 83 -2.24 8.71 -6.33
C MET A 83 -3.25 7.85 -7.10
N ASP A 84 -4.26 8.50 -7.70
CA ASP A 84 -5.29 7.82 -8.50
C ASP A 84 -4.72 7.17 -9.77
N ALA A 85 -3.69 7.75 -10.37
CA ALA A 85 -3.01 7.15 -11.52
C ALA A 85 -2.25 5.89 -11.11
N TRP A 86 -1.45 5.97 -10.04
CA TRP A 86 -0.62 4.87 -9.57
C TRP A 86 -1.45 3.68 -9.08
N ILE A 87 -2.56 3.89 -8.36
CA ILE A 87 -3.38 2.75 -7.90
C ILE A 87 -4.00 1.95 -9.06
N ARG A 88 -4.20 2.55 -10.23
CA ARG A 88 -4.74 1.86 -11.42
C ARG A 88 -3.73 0.87 -11.99
N ASP A 89 -2.45 1.08 -11.71
CA ASP A 89 -1.34 0.24 -12.13
C ASP A 89 -1.01 -0.86 -11.10
N PHE A 90 -1.67 -0.87 -9.94
CA PHE A 90 -1.44 -1.92 -8.94
C PHE A 90 -1.92 -3.27 -9.48
N ASP A 91 -1.00 -4.23 -9.53
CA ASP A 91 -1.19 -5.59 -10.05
C ASP A 91 -0.96 -6.67 -8.98
N SER A 92 -0.55 -6.26 -7.79
CA SER A 92 -0.12 -7.14 -6.71
C SER A 92 -0.33 -6.47 -5.35
N TRP A 93 -0.55 -7.31 -4.33
CA TRP A 93 -0.88 -6.83 -2.99
C TRP A 93 0.29 -6.10 -2.32
N ASP A 94 1.52 -6.47 -2.63
CA ASP A 94 2.73 -5.91 -2.04
C ASP A 94 3.14 -4.58 -2.68
N VAL A 95 3.00 -4.39 -4.00
CA VAL A 95 3.15 -3.04 -4.61
C VAL A 95 2.15 -2.08 -3.98
N CYS A 96 0.89 -2.52 -3.84
CA CYS A 96 -0.16 -1.76 -3.17
C CYS A 96 0.23 -1.37 -1.74
N ASP A 97 0.58 -2.36 -0.91
CA ASP A 97 0.89 -2.15 0.50
C ASP A 97 2.18 -1.33 0.69
N GLN A 98 3.22 -1.58 -0.11
CA GLN A 98 4.47 -0.81 -0.08
C GLN A 98 4.22 0.64 -0.48
N CYS A 99 3.46 0.89 -1.55
CA CYS A 99 3.16 2.25 -1.97
C CYS A 99 2.34 3.01 -0.92
N CYS A 100 1.35 2.34 -0.33
CA CYS A 100 0.55 2.88 0.78
C CYS A 100 1.44 3.26 1.98
N MET A 101 2.33 2.35 2.39
CA MET A 101 3.17 2.50 3.59
C MET A 101 4.37 3.44 3.39
N ASN A 102 4.94 3.50 2.19
CA ASN A 102 6.14 4.28 1.91
C ASN A 102 5.78 5.74 1.56
N LEU A 103 4.65 5.97 0.89
CA LEU A 103 4.31 7.27 0.32
C LEU A 103 2.93 7.77 0.73
N PHE A 104 1.87 7.06 0.36
CA PHE A 104 0.52 7.63 0.36
C PHE A 104 -0.02 7.95 1.75
N ASP A 105 0.35 7.16 2.77
CA ASP A 105 -0.07 7.37 4.15
C ASP A 105 0.46 8.67 4.79
N LYS A 106 1.50 9.27 4.20
CA LYS A 106 2.11 10.53 4.62
C LYS A 106 1.53 11.74 3.88
N THR A 107 0.65 11.53 2.91
CA THR A 107 0.03 12.62 2.14
C THR A 107 -1.12 13.26 2.91
N PRO A 108 -1.44 14.56 2.69
CA PRO A 108 -2.58 15.21 3.32
C PRO A 108 -3.94 14.64 2.86
N PHE A 109 -3.95 13.88 1.76
CA PHE A 109 -5.16 13.34 1.15
C PHE A 109 -5.55 11.95 1.68
N VAL A 110 -4.70 11.36 2.52
CA VAL A 110 -4.79 9.96 2.95
C VAL A 110 -6.17 9.59 3.51
N TRP A 111 -6.77 10.42 4.36
CA TRP A 111 -8.06 10.12 5.01
C TRP A 111 -9.22 10.08 4.02
N GLU A 112 -9.22 11.01 3.05
CA GLU A 112 -10.20 11.06 1.98
C GLU A 112 -10.03 9.84 1.06
N LYS A 113 -8.80 9.57 0.61
CA LYS A 113 -8.49 8.46 -0.29
C LYS A 113 -8.73 7.09 0.35
N ALA A 114 -8.45 6.94 1.65
CA ALA A 114 -8.72 5.73 2.40
C ALA A 114 -10.21 5.33 2.33
N ILE A 115 -11.13 6.29 2.35
CA ILE A 115 -12.57 6.04 2.24
C ILE A 115 -13.00 5.95 0.77
N GLU A 116 -12.60 6.90 -0.07
CA GLU A 116 -12.97 6.97 -1.48
C GLU A 116 -12.67 5.65 -2.19
N TRP A 117 -11.45 5.15 -2.02
CA TRP A 117 -10.98 3.96 -2.72
C TRP A 117 -11.70 2.68 -2.31
N THR A 118 -12.33 2.62 -1.12
CA THR A 118 -13.14 1.45 -0.73
C THR A 118 -14.35 1.18 -1.64
N ASN A 119 -14.76 2.18 -2.43
CA ASN A 119 -15.87 2.05 -3.38
C ASN A 119 -15.39 1.73 -4.81
N ARG A 120 -14.08 1.58 -5.03
CA ARG A 120 -13.54 1.24 -6.36
C ARG A 120 -13.86 -0.21 -6.72
N GLU A 121 -14.13 -0.45 -8.00
CA GLU A 121 -14.47 -1.79 -8.48
C GLU A 121 -13.25 -2.69 -8.63
N LYS A 122 -12.08 -2.17 -9.04
CA LYS A 122 -10.89 -3.00 -9.21
C LYS A 122 -10.31 -3.45 -7.87
N GLU A 123 -9.81 -4.69 -7.83
CA GLU A 123 -9.39 -5.36 -6.59
C GLU A 123 -8.32 -4.57 -5.81
N PHE A 124 -7.22 -4.22 -6.46
CA PHE A 124 -6.12 -3.53 -5.80
C PHE A 124 -6.38 -2.04 -5.57
N GLU A 125 -7.19 -1.40 -6.41
CA GLU A 125 -7.70 -0.04 -6.13
C GLU A 125 -8.53 -0.04 -4.83
N LYS A 126 -9.45 -1.01 -4.67
CA LYS A 126 -10.23 -1.17 -3.43
C LYS A 126 -9.34 -1.53 -2.25
N ARG A 127 -8.41 -2.47 -2.43
CA ARG A 127 -7.45 -2.89 -1.42
C ARG A 127 -6.66 -1.69 -0.87
N ALA A 128 -6.23 -0.78 -1.74
CA ALA A 128 -5.45 0.40 -1.37
C ALA A 128 -6.17 1.26 -0.31
N GLY A 129 -7.49 1.41 -0.41
CA GLY A 129 -8.27 2.12 0.61
C GLY A 129 -8.10 1.51 2.01
N PHE A 130 -8.24 0.19 2.12
CA PHE A 130 -8.07 -0.53 3.39
C PHE A 130 -6.61 -0.62 3.85
N ALA A 131 -5.67 -0.75 2.92
CA ALA A 131 -4.25 -0.69 3.23
C ALA A 131 -3.88 0.68 3.84
N LEU A 132 -4.39 1.79 3.29
CA LEU A 132 -4.21 3.11 3.88
C LEU A 132 -4.78 3.20 5.30
N MET A 133 -5.97 2.62 5.56
CA MET A 133 -6.53 2.59 6.92
C MET A 133 -5.61 1.84 7.90
N ALA A 134 -5.01 0.73 7.47
CA ALA A 134 -4.07 -0.02 8.28
C ALA A 134 -2.77 0.76 8.53
N CYS A 135 -2.21 1.39 7.49
CA CYS A 135 -1.02 2.24 7.58
C CYS A 135 -1.25 3.44 8.51
N LEU A 136 -2.38 4.16 8.36
CA LEU A 136 -2.78 5.24 9.27
C LEU A 136 -2.87 4.75 10.71
N ALA A 137 -3.50 3.60 10.92
CA ALA A 137 -3.64 3.05 12.27
C ALA A 137 -2.29 2.67 12.90
N TRP A 138 -1.27 2.36 12.11
CA TRP A 138 0.08 2.12 12.59
C TRP A 138 0.86 3.43 12.77
N HIS A 139 0.97 4.27 11.75
CA HIS A 139 1.93 5.37 11.68
C HIS A 139 1.41 6.69 12.29
N ASP A 140 0.14 7.02 12.15
CA ASP A 140 -0.40 8.26 12.70
C ASP A 140 -0.60 8.11 14.22
N LYS A 141 0.28 8.72 15.03
CA LYS A 141 0.21 8.63 16.50
C LYS A 141 -0.64 9.72 17.15
N GLU A 142 -0.98 10.76 16.39
CA GLU A 142 -1.53 12.01 16.92
C GLU A 142 -3.04 12.12 16.68
N SER A 143 -3.55 11.52 15.60
CA SER A 143 -4.97 11.64 15.25
C SER A 143 -5.87 11.04 16.33
N PRO A 144 -6.96 11.74 16.69
CA PRO A 144 -7.88 11.28 17.73
C PRO A 144 -8.69 10.08 17.25
N ASP A 145 -9.14 9.25 18.21
CA ASP A 145 -9.94 8.04 17.95
C ASP A 145 -11.12 8.28 17.01
N LYS A 146 -11.77 9.44 17.09
CA LYS A 146 -12.91 9.80 16.23
C LYS A 146 -12.61 9.67 14.73
N LYS A 147 -11.37 9.95 14.30
CA LYS A 147 -10.96 9.79 12.89
C LYS A 147 -10.88 8.32 12.47
N PHE A 148 -10.53 7.42 13.38
CA PHE A 148 -10.50 5.98 13.08
C PHE A 148 -11.89 5.36 13.16
N LEU A 149 -12.75 5.85 14.04
CA LEU A 149 -14.14 5.36 14.16
C LEU A 149 -14.94 5.54 12.87
N VAL A 150 -14.71 6.63 12.12
CA VAL A 150 -15.39 6.86 10.83
C VAL A 150 -15.00 5.87 9.74
N LEU A 151 -13.91 5.11 9.92
CA LEU A 151 -13.46 4.08 8.96
C LEU A 151 -14.16 2.73 9.16
N LEU A 152 -14.62 2.44 10.39
CA LEU A 152 -15.23 1.14 10.74
C LEU A 152 -16.48 0.79 9.90
N PRO A 153 -17.37 1.74 9.53
CA PRO A 153 -18.50 1.44 8.65
C PRO A 153 -18.07 0.88 7.28
N ALA A 154 -17.03 1.44 6.65
CA ALA A 154 -16.52 0.96 5.37
C ALA A 154 -15.91 -0.45 5.50
N ILE A 155 -15.17 -0.70 6.58
CA ILE A 155 -14.62 -2.03 6.92
C ILE A 155 -15.74 -3.06 7.06
N LYS A 156 -16.82 -2.73 7.77
CA LYS A 156 -17.97 -3.63 7.90
C LYS A 156 -18.64 -3.86 6.54
N ARG A 157 -18.86 -2.80 5.76
CA ARG A 157 -19.56 -2.86 4.46
C ARG A 157 -18.86 -3.80 3.48
N GLU A 158 -17.53 -3.80 3.44
CA GLU A 158 -16.73 -4.61 2.52
C GLU A 158 -16.18 -5.90 3.15
N ALA A 159 -16.67 -6.30 4.33
CA ALA A 159 -16.13 -7.47 5.04
C ALA A 159 -16.35 -8.79 4.32
N ASP A 160 -17.44 -8.89 3.56
CA ASP A 160 -17.84 -10.08 2.81
C ASP A 160 -17.47 -10.01 1.33
N ASP A 161 -16.54 -9.12 0.93
CA ASP A 161 -16.06 -9.04 -0.45
C ASP A 161 -15.50 -10.42 -0.89
N ASP A 162 -15.89 -10.92 -2.05
CA ASP A 162 -15.48 -12.26 -2.48
C ASP A 162 -13.98 -12.38 -2.76
N ARG A 163 -13.32 -11.24 -3.01
CA ARG A 163 -11.92 -11.18 -3.43
C ARG A 163 -10.99 -11.26 -2.23
N ASN A 164 -10.10 -12.26 -2.27
CA ASN A 164 -9.23 -12.61 -1.15
C ASN A 164 -8.30 -11.44 -0.74
N TYR A 165 -7.76 -10.69 -1.69
CA TYR A 165 -6.85 -9.59 -1.36
C TYR A 165 -7.58 -8.40 -0.73
N VAL A 166 -8.84 -8.14 -1.09
CA VAL A 166 -9.66 -7.14 -0.42
C VAL A 166 -9.95 -7.58 1.02
N LYS A 167 -10.47 -8.81 1.22
CA LYS A 167 -10.75 -9.35 2.57
C LYS A 167 -9.54 -9.31 3.49
N LYS A 168 -8.35 -9.67 2.98
CA LYS A 168 -7.11 -9.59 3.76
C LYS A 168 -6.80 -8.15 4.21
N ALA A 169 -7.01 -7.16 3.35
CA ALA A 169 -6.80 -5.76 3.70
C ALA A 169 -7.87 -5.22 4.66
N VAL A 170 -9.15 -5.60 4.50
CA VAL A 170 -10.23 -5.27 5.44
C VAL A 170 -9.91 -5.79 6.85
N ASN A 171 -9.52 -7.06 6.95
CA ASN A 171 -9.09 -7.67 8.21
C ASN A 171 -7.85 -6.99 8.79
N TRP A 172 -6.90 -6.63 7.94
CA TRP A 172 -5.69 -5.92 8.34
C TRP A 172 -6.00 -4.52 8.90
N ALA A 173 -6.89 -3.76 8.26
CA ALA A 173 -7.36 -2.45 8.72
C ALA A 173 -8.04 -2.55 10.08
N LEU A 174 -9.03 -3.45 10.22
CA LEU A 174 -9.78 -3.65 11.47
C LEU A 174 -8.84 -4.00 12.63
N ARG A 175 -7.92 -4.95 12.40
CA ARG A 175 -6.95 -5.38 13.39
C ARG A 175 -6.01 -4.25 13.81
N ASN A 176 -5.51 -3.42 12.90
CA ASN A 176 -4.60 -2.33 13.28
C ASN A 176 -5.32 -1.20 14.00
N ILE A 177 -6.53 -0.84 13.60
CA ILE A 177 -7.35 0.13 14.33
C ILE A 177 -7.54 -0.34 15.78
N GLY A 178 -7.88 -1.62 15.98
CA GLY A 178 -8.03 -2.21 17.30
C GLY A 178 -6.75 -2.33 18.12
N LYS A 179 -5.55 -2.23 17.51
CA LYS A 179 -4.26 -2.26 18.21
C LYS A 179 -3.81 -0.89 18.71
N ARG A 180 -4.46 0.20 18.31
CA ARG A 180 -4.03 1.56 18.65
C ARG A 180 -4.11 1.87 20.13
N ASN A 181 -5.23 1.53 20.76
CA ASN A 181 -5.50 1.75 22.18
C ASN A 181 -6.73 0.94 22.62
N LEU A 182 -7.01 0.93 23.92
CA LEU A 182 -8.12 0.16 24.51
C LEU A 182 -9.51 0.60 24.03
N ASN A 183 -9.71 1.87 23.72
CA ASN A 183 -11.01 2.37 23.27
C ASN A 183 -11.33 1.88 21.84
N LEU A 184 -10.38 2.08 20.92
CA LEU A 184 -10.49 1.57 19.55
C LEU A 184 -10.49 0.04 19.50
N ASN A 185 -9.81 -0.63 20.44
CA ASN A 185 -9.87 -2.08 20.58
C ASN A 185 -11.31 -2.57 20.81
N LYS A 186 -12.02 -1.98 21.79
CA LYS A 186 -13.42 -2.32 22.07
C LYS A 186 -14.29 -2.11 20.83
N LYS A 187 -14.11 -0.99 20.13
CA LYS A 187 -14.88 -0.63 18.92
C LYS A 187 -14.59 -1.55 17.74
N ALA A 188 -13.34 -1.98 17.57
CA ALA A 188 -12.96 -2.97 16.58
C ALA A 188 -13.57 -4.35 16.88
N ILE A 189 -13.56 -4.80 18.14
CA ILE A 189 -14.20 -6.05 18.56
C ILE A 189 -15.73 -6.00 18.35
N GLU A 190 -16.38 -4.91 18.73
CA GLU A 190 -17.81 -4.69 18.45
C GLU A 190 -18.11 -4.80 16.95
N THR A 191 -17.24 -4.23 16.10
CA THR A 191 -17.38 -4.29 14.65
C THR A 191 -17.18 -5.70 14.12
N ALA A 192 -16.15 -6.42 14.57
CA ALA A 192 -15.90 -7.82 14.22
C ALA A 192 -17.08 -8.72 14.57
N LYS A 193 -17.68 -8.55 15.75
CA LYS A 193 -18.89 -9.29 16.16
C LYS A 193 -20.11 -9.00 15.29
N LYS A 194 -20.20 -7.79 14.70
CA LYS A 194 -21.28 -7.46 13.75
C LYS A 194 -21.03 -8.10 12.39
N ILE A 195 -19.77 -8.15 11.94
CA ILE A 195 -19.37 -8.83 10.70
C ILE A 195 -19.71 -10.32 10.79
N GLN A 196 -19.31 -11.01 11.87
CA GLN A 196 -19.57 -12.45 12.05
C GLN A 196 -21.05 -12.85 12.01
N LYS A 197 -21.97 -11.92 12.27
CA LYS A 197 -23.42 -12.17 12.29
C LYS A 197 -24.10 -11.93 10.94
N THR A 198 -23.35 -11.45 9.95
CA THR A 198 -23.83 -11.22 8.58
C THR A 198 -23.53 -12.48 7.77
#